data_AF-A0A429MCC3-F1
#
_entry.id   AF-A0A429MCC3-F1
#
_cell.length_a   1.000
_cell.length_b   1.000
_cell.length_c   1.000
_cell.angle_alpha   90.00
_cell.angle_beta   90.00
_cell.angle_gamma   90.00
#
_symmetry.space_group_name_H-M   'P 1'
#
loop_
_entity.id
_entity.type
_entity.pdbx_description
1 polymer ?
#
loop_
_entity_poly.entity_id
_entity_poly.type
_entity_poly.pdbx_seq_one_letter_code
_entity_poly.pdbx_strand_id
1 'polypeptide(L)'
;MLHLHVHPENPQQRLIEQAVERIRAGDVVVYPTDAAYAIGCQIGNKNAMERIAQIRGLGPKHQYAIMCCDLSDIATYAKVD
;
A
#
# COMPACT_ATOMS: atom_id res chain seq x y z
N MET A 1 3.59 15.07 8.39
CA MET A 1 3.61 13.95 7.42
C MET A 1 5.05 13.45 7.37
N LEU A 2 5.29 12.16 7.62
CA LEU A 2 6.63 11.59 7.52
C LEU A 2 7.01 11.47 6.04
N HIS A 3 8.20 11.92 5.66
CA HIS A 3 8.73 11.78 4.31
C HIS A 3 10.05 10.99 4.36
N LEU A 4 10.11 9.89 3.62
CA LEU A 4 11.26 9.00 3.54
C LEU A 4 11.86 9.08 2.14
N HIS A 5 13.10 9.57 2.03
CA HIS A 5 13.85 9.52 0.77
C HIS A 5 14.50 8.15 0.62
N VAL A 6 13.87 7.28 -0.16
CA VAL A 6 14.36 5.93 -0.47
C VAL A 6 15.03 5.93 -1.84
N HIS A 7 16.21 5.31 -1.95
CA HIS A 7 16.86 5.13 -3.25
C HIS A 7 16.07 4.13 -4.10
N PRO A 8 15.69 4.47 -5.35
CA PRO A 8 14.74 3.66 -6.13
C PRO A 8 15.29 2.29 -6.55
N GLU A 9 16.59 2.19 -6.82
CA GLU A 9 17.23 0.93 -7.27
C GLU A 9 17.88 0.14 -6.14
N ASN A 10 18.12 0.77 -4.99
CA ASN A 10 18.83 0.17 -3.85
C ASN A 10 18.23 0.69 -2.54
N PRO A 11 16.97 0.34 -2.26
CA PRO A 11 16.23 0.90 -1.15
C PRO A 11 16.92 0.58 0.18
N GLN A 12 17.12 1.60 1.01
CA GLN A 12 17.77 1.45 2.29
C GLN A 12 16.84 0.71 3.25
N GLN A 13 17.26 -0.48 3.71
CA GLN A 13 16.47 -1.36 4.58
C GLN A 13 15.84 -0.63 5.78
N ARG A 14 16.63 0.18 6.51
CA ARG A 14 16.16 0.96 7.66
C ARG A 14 14.98 1.91 7.34
N LEU A 15 14.93 2.45 6.11
CA LEU A 15 13.84 3.33 5.69
C LEU A 15 12.60 2.52 5.31
N ILE A 16 12.79 1.36 4.67
CA ILE A 16 11.69 0.43 4.37
C ILE A 16 11.05 -0.06 5.67
N GLU A 17 11.85 -0.43 6.68
CA GLU A 17 11.35 -0.85 8.00
C GLU A 17 10.49 0.23 8.66
N GLN A 18 10.93 1.50 8.63
CA GLN A 18 10.12 2.61 9.11
C GLN A 18 8.79 2.73 8.35
N ALA A 19 8.80 2.61 7.02
CA ALA A 19 7.56 2.64 6.23
C ALA A 19 6.61 1.49 6.64
N VAL A 20 7.14 0.28 6.83
CA VAL A 20 6.38 -0.89 7.30
C VAL A 20 5.77 -0.65 8.68
N GLU A 21 6.51 -0.07 9.62
CA GLU A 21 6.00 0.29 10.95
C GLU A 21 4.82 1.27 10.86
N ARG A 22 4.91 2.29 10.00
CA ARG A 22 3.80 3.24 9.78
C ARG A 22 2.58 2.56 9.19
N ILE A 23 2.76 1.69 8.20
CA ILE A 23 1.66 0.92 7.59
C ILE A 23 0.97 0.06 8.65
N ARG A 24 1.75 -0.65 9.48
CA ARG A 24 1.24 -1.49 10.60
C ARG A 24 0.56 -0.68 11.71
N ALA A 25 0.97 0.57 11.91
CA ALA A 25 0.31 1.49 12.83
C ALA A 25 -1.01 2.05 12.27
N GLY A 26 -1.37 1.73 11.02
CA GLY A 26 -2.61 2.14 10.38
C GLY A 26 -2.52 3.43 9.57
N ASP A 27 -1.32 3.91 9.27
CA ASP A 27 -1.15 5.06 8.38
C ASP A 27 -1.45 4.71 6.92
N VAL A 28 -1.91 5.72 6.18
CA VAL A 28 -1.98 5.69 4.72
C VAL A 28 -0.64 6.17 4.16
N VAL A 29 -0.06 5.41 3.24
CA VAL A 29 1.23 5.71 2.60
C VAL A 29 1.05 5.98 1.11
N VAL A 30 1.96 6.78 0.57
CA VAL A 30 2.14 7.00 -0.87
C VAL A 30 3.49 6.45 -1.25
N TYR A 31 3.56 5.53 -2.21
CA TYR A 31 4.79 4.82 -2.58
C TYR A 31 4.91 4.64 -4.09
N PRO A 32 6.13 4.60 -4.65
CA PRO A 32 6.33 4.40 -6.08
C PRO A 32 6.07 2.94 -6.48
N THR A 33 5.54 2.75 -7.68
CA THR A 33 5.57 1.46 -8.40
C THR A 33 6.22 1.67 -9.78
N ASP A 34 6.34 0.60 -10.55
CA ASP A 34 6.77 0.63 -11.95
C ASP A 34 5.84 1.46 -12.87
N ALA A 35 4.54 1.48 -12.58
CA ALA A 35 3.53 2.21 -13.35
C ALA A 35 3.34 3.67 -12.90
N ALA A 36 3.16 3.90 -11.60
CA ALA A 36 2.90 5.22 -11.03
C ALA A 36 3.04 5.18 -9.49
N TYR A 37 2.83 6.32 -8.83
CA TYR A 37 2.65 6.32 -7.39
C TYR A 37 1.29 5.70 -7.01
N ALA A 38 1.32 4.82 -6.03
CA ALA A 38 0.14 4.23 -5.40
C ALA A 38 -0.12 4.88 -4.04
N ILE A 39 -1.39 4.85 -3.61
CA ILE A 39 -1.79 5.18 -2.25
C ILE A 39 -2.31 3.88 -1.63
N GLY A 40 -1.76 3.47 -0.49
CA GLY A 40 -2.08 2.19 0.13
C GLY A 40 -2.07 2.24 1.66
N CYS A 41 -2.58 1.17 2.26
CA CYS A 41 -2.62 0.97 3.70
C CYS A 41 -2.60 -0.54 4.01
N GLN A 42 -2.56 -0.89 5.29
CA GLN A 42 -2.71 -2.28 5.72
C GLN A 42 -4.11 -2.83 5.35
N ILE A 43 -4.13 -4.06 4.84
CA ILE A 43 -5.37 -4.80 4.53
C ILE A 43 -6.19 -4.96 5.82
N GLY A 44 -7.51 -4.77 5.72
CA GLY A 44 -8.44 -4.88 6.85
C GLY A 44 -8.56 -3.61 7.70
N ASN A 45 -7.73 -2.58 7.48
CA ASN A 45 -7.87 -1.31 8.17
C ASN A 45 -8.97 -0.44 7.53
N LYS A 46 -10.19 -0.53 8.07
CA LYS A 46 -11.36 0.21 7.58
C LYS A 46 -11.15 1.73 7.56
N ASN A 47 -10.57 2.30 8.61
CA ASN A 47 -10.37 3.74 8.72
C ASN A 47 -9.38 4.26 7.66
N ALA A 48 -8.30 3.50 7.42
CA ALA A 48 -7.33 3.85 6.39
C ALA A 48 -7.91 3.73 4.98
N MET A 49 -8.73 2.71 4.71
CA MET A 49 -9.47 2.55 3.46
C MET A 49 -10.42 3.73 3.19
N GLU A 50 -11.18 4.17 4.19
CA GLU A 50 -12.08 5.34 4.09
C GLU A 50 -11.28 6.62 3.78
N ARG A 51 -10.11 6.78 4.40
CA ARG A 51 -9.21 7.90 4.12
C ARG A 51 -8.66 7.86 2.68
N ILE A 52 -8.30 6.68 2.16
CA ILE A 52 -7.91 6.54 0.75
C ILE A 52 -9.07 6.92 -0.17
N ALA A 53 -10.28 6.45 0.11
CA ALA A 53 -11.47 6.78 -0.67
C ALA A 53 -11.73 8.30 -0.71
N GLN A 54 -11.57 8.99 0.42
CA GLN A 54 -11.69 10.45 0.50
C GLN A 54 -10.59 11.17 -0.30
N ILE A 55 -9.32 10.78 -0.13
CA ILE A 55 -8.19 11.40 -0.85
C ILE A 55 -8.34 11.23 -2.37
N ARG A 56 -8.82 10.06 -2.81
CA ARG A 56 -8.93 9.69 -4.22
C ARG A 56 -10.30 9.99 -4.83
N GLY A 57 -11.26 10.49 -4.07
CA GLY A 57 -12.62 10.75 -4.53
C GLY A 57 -13.36 9.50 -5.03
N LEU A 58 -13.16 8.36 -4.37
CA LEU A 58 -13.67 7.07 -4.83
C LEU A 58 -15.11 6.83 -4.38
N GLY A 59 -15.93 6.31 -5.30
CA GLY A 59 -17.29 5.87 -5.00
C GLY A 59 -17.36 4.51 -4.30
N PRO A 60 -18.53 4.14 -3.74
CA PRO A 60 -18.70 2.92 -2.94
C PRO A 60 -18.53 1.61 -3.72
N LYS A 61 -18.63 1.66 -5.05
CA LYS A 61 -18.45 0.49 -5.93
C LYS A 61 -17.05 0.39 -6.52
N HIS A 62 -16.12 1.27 -6.12
CA HIS A 62 -14.77 1.24 -6.67
C HIS A 62 -14.05 -0.04 -6.25
N GLN A 63 -13.42 -0.71 -7.21
CA GLN A 63 -12.59 -1.88 -6.93
C GLN A 63 -11.20 -1.41 -6.48
N TYR A 64 -10.74 -1.95 -5.35
CA TYR A 64 -9.38 -1.74 -4.89
C TYR A 64 -8.45 -2.81 -5.45
N ALA A 65 -7.16 -2.52 -5.46
CA ALA A 65 -6.12 -3.49 -5.78
C ALA A 65 -5.47 -3.98 -4.48
N ILE A 66 -5.12 -5.27 -4.46
CA ILE A 66 -4.23 -5.85 -3.45
C ILE A 66 -2.84 -5.93 -4.07
N MET A 67 -1.85 -5.35 -3.39
CA MET A 67 -0.46 -5.44 -3.80
C MET A 67 0.15 -6.71 -3.20
N CYS A 68 0.47 -7.67 -4.07
CA CYS A 68 1.12 -8.94 -3.68
C CYS A 68 2.61 -8.90 -4.02
N CYS A 69 3.45 -9.56 -3.22
CA CYS A 69 4.89 -9.60 -3.48
C CYS A 69 5.27 -10.51 -4.66
N ASP A 70 4.48 -11.56 -4.90
CA ASP A 70 4.67 -12.52 -5.98
C ASP A 70 3.35 -13.26 -6.27
N LEU A 71 3.39 -14.18 -7.25
CA LEU A 71 2.24 -15.00 -7.63
C LEU A 71 1.80 -15.99 -6.55
N SER A 72 2.71 -16.42 -5.67
CA SER A 72 2.36 -17.35 -4.59
C SER A 72 1.50 -16.64 -3.54
N ASP A 73 1.79 -15.37 -3.24
CA ASP A 73 1.02 -14.55 -2.30
C ASP A 73 -0.43 -14.30 -2.77
N ILE A 74 -0.68 -14.30 -4.10
CA ILE A 74 -2.03 -14.14 -4.67
C ILE A 74 -2.99 -15.24 -4.19
N ALA A 75 -2.50 -16.47 -4.00
CA ALA A 75 -3.32 -17.61 -3.55
C ALA A 75 -3.96 -17.37 -2.16
N THR A 76 -3.42 -16.44 -1.37
CA THR A 76 -4.00 -16.01 -0.09
C THR A 76 -5.29 -15.21 -0.28
N TYR A 77 -5.42 -14.47 -1.39
CA TYR A 77 -6.46 -13.47 -1.59
C TYR A 77 -7.44 -13.82 -2.73
N ALA A 78 -7.06 -14.72 -3.62
CA ALA A 78 -7.88 -15.12 -4.76
C ALA A 78 -7.74 -16.61 -5.06
N LYS A 79 -8.82 -17.20 -5.61
CA LYS A 79 -8.77 -18.53 -6.23
C LYS A 79 -8.16 -18.38 -7.63
N VAL A 80 -7.06 -19.06 -7.86
CA VAL A 80 -6.34 -19.09 -9.14
C VAL A 80 -6.55 -20.48 -9.74
N ASP A 81 -7.08 -20.54 -10.95
CA ASP A 81 -7.31 -21.78 -11.72
C ASP A 81 -6.29 -21.91 -12.86
#